data_AF-X6LFJ2-F1
#
_entry.id   AF-X6LFJ2-F1
#
_cell.length_a   1.000
_cell.length_b   1.000
_cell.length_c   1.000
_cell.angle_alpha   90.00
_cell.angle_beta   90.00
_cell.angle_gamma   90.00
#
_symmetry.space_group_name_H-M   'P 1'
#
loop_
_entity.id
_entity.type
_entity.pdbx_description
1 polymer ?
#
loop_
_entity_poly.entity_id
_entity_poly.type
_entity_poly.pdbx_seq_one_letter_code
_entity_poly.pdbx_strand_id
1 'polypeptide(L)'
;WTAYVIIDKRKKVIKMKELSFDELFRQTYNCLESKVFQKINNENLKLQLVDMRNNIIESDEDVMKEFENNEPTFRIVWTSFQQSIILGKTKTIKNAL
;
A
#
# COMPACT_ATOMS: atom_id res chain seq x y z
N TRP A 1 3.97 -19.79 1.41
CA TRP A 1 4.89 -18.91 2.17
C TRP A 1 4.12 -18.22 3.29
N THR A 2 4.69 -18.15 4.50
CA THR A 2 4.05 -17.48 5.65
C THR A 2 4.83 -16.21 5.96
N ALA A 3 4.12 -15.10 6.07
CA ALA A 3 4.69 -13.81 6.45
C ALA A 3 3.74 -13.09 7.43
N TYR A 4 4.16 -11.93 7.89
CA TYR A 4 3.39 -11.09 8.78
C TYR A 4 3.20 -9.71 8.18
N VAL A 5 2.04 -9.11 8.46
CA VAL A 5 1.76 -7.71 8.14
C VAL A 5 1.33 -6.97 9.39
N ILE A 6 1.92 -5.81 9.65
CA ILE A 6 1.56 -4.92 10.74
C ILE A 6 0.57 -3.89 10.24
N ILE A 7 -0.63 -3.90 10.81
CA ILE A 7 -1.76 -3.01 10.49
C ILE A 7 -2.17 -2.31 11.78
N ASP A 8 -2.02 -0.97 11.85
CA ASP A 8 -2.33 -0.17 13.05
C ASP A 8 -1.77 -0.78 14.35
N LYS A 9 -0.48 -1.14 14.33
CA LYS A 9 0.27 -1.81 15.42
C LYS A 9 -0.15 -3.25 15.75
N ARG A 10 -1.08 -3.83 14.99
CA ARG A 10 -1.48 -5.24 15.12
C ARG A 10 -0.76 -6.09 14.07
N LYS A 11 -0.05 -7.11 14.52
CA LYS A 11 0.59 -8.10 13.65
C LYS A 11 -0.43 -9.16 13.23
N LYS A 12 -0.62 -9.35 11.93
CA LYS A 12 -1.49 -10.37 11.34
C LYS A 12 -0.65 -11.33 10.50
N VAL A 13 -0.98 -12.62 10.55
CA VAL A 13 -0.35 -13.64 9.71
C VAL A 13 -1.00 -13.60 8.32
N ILE A 14 -0.18 -13.64 7.28
CA ILE A 14 -0.63 -13.83 5.90
C ILE A 14 -0.02 -15.10 5.32
N LYS A 15 -0.79 -15.77 4.47
CA LYS A 15 -0.35 -16.95 3.72
C LYS A 15 -0.32 -16.61 2.25
N MET A 16 0.88 -16.50 1.71
CA MET A 16 1.12 -16.18 0.31
C MET A 16 1.30 -17.47 -0.50
N LYS A 17 0.64 -17.54 -1.65
CA LYS A 17 0.78 -18.67 -2.59
C LYS A 17 2.10 -18.63 -3.35
N GLU A 18 2.55 -17.42 -3.69
CA GLU A 18 3.77 -17.12 -4.44
C GLU A 18 4.51 -15.95 -3.77
N LEU A 19 5.82 -15.85 -3.98
CA LEU A 19 6.64 -14.75 -3.49
C LEU A 19 6.64 -13.60 -4.51
N SER A 20 5.49 -12.94 -4.65
CA SER A 20 5.32 -11.77 -5.51
C SER A 20 4.78 -10.59 -4.70
N PHE A 21 5.04 -9.39 -5.20
CA PHE A 21 4.46 -8.16 -4.70
C PHE A 21 2.94 -8.18 -4.80
N ASP A 22 2.40 -8.66 -5.92
CA ASP A 22 0.96 -8.75 -6.15
C ASP A 22 0.26 -9.66 -5.12
N GLU A 23 0.84 -10.83 -4.83
CA GLU A 23 0.27 -11.72 -3.82
C GLU A 23 0.42 -11.12 -2.40
N LEU A 24 1.53 -10.46 -2.08
CA LEU A 24 1.67 -9.73 -0.80
C LEU A 24 0.57 -8.67 -0.66
N PHE A 25 0.37 -7.89 -1.72
CA PHE A 25 -0.64 -6.83 -1.77
C PHE A 25 -2.05 -7.42 -1.60
N ARG A 26 -2.36 -8.50 -2.31
CA ARG A 26 -3.64 -9.20 -2.24
C ARG A 26 -3.93 -9.74 -0.84
N GLN A 27 -2.97 -10.42 -0.20
CA GLN A 27 -3.15 -10.93 1.16
C GLN A 27 -3.27 -9.80 2.19
N THR A 28 -2.52 -8.71 1.99
CA THR A 28 -2.61 -7.52 2.82
C THR A 28 -4.01 -6.91 2.77
N TYR A 29 -4.58 -6.72 1.58
CA TYR A 29 -5.93 -6.18 1.41
C TYR A 29 -7.00 -7.07 2.05
N ASN A 30 -6.88 -8.39 1.94
CA ASN A 30 -7.78 -9.33 2.60
C ASN A 30 -7.78 -9.22 4.14
N CYS A 31 -6.71 -8.66 4.72
CA CYS A 31 -6.60 -8.44 6.16
C CYS A 31 -7.22 -7.12 6.64
N LEU A 32 -7.64 -6.23 5.72
CA LEU A 32 -8.20 -4.92 6.05
C LEU A 32 -9.69 -5.00 6.33
N GLU A 33 -10.13 -4.30 7.38
CA GLU A 33 -11.54 -4.15 7.71
C GLU A 33 -12.18 -3.02 6.88
N SER A 34 -13.51 -3.10 6.67
CA SER A 34 -14.27 -2.08 5.93
C SER A 34 -14.04 -0.64 6.41
N LYS A 35 -13.85 -0.45 7.73
CA LYS A 35 -13.57 0.84 8.36
C LYS A 35 -12.25 1.47 7.87
N VAL A 36 -11.26 0.65 7.52
CA VAL A 36 -9.99 1.14 6.98
C VAL A 36 -10.22 1.79 5.61
N PHE A 37 -11.06 1.20 4.77
CA PHE A 37 -11.40 1.78 3.47
C PHE A 37 -12.19 3.09 3.59
N GLN A 38 -13.08 3.19 4.58
CA GLN A 38 -13.74 4.46 4.89
C GLN A 38 -12.72 5.54 5.28
N LYS A 39 -11.75 5.19 6.12
CA LYS A 39 -10.67 6.09 6.52
C LYS A 39 -9.83 6.53 5.32
N ILE A 40 -9.41 5.60 4.46
CA ILE A 40 -8.64 5.88 3.25
C ILE A 40 -9.35 6.92 2.38
N ASN A 41 -10.66 6.75 2.17
CA ASN A 41 -11.44 7.66 1.33
C ASN A 41 -11.65 9.02 2.00
N ASN A 42 -11.97 9.06 3.30
CA ASN A 42 -12.25 10.30 4.02
C ASN A 42 -11.00 11.17 4.22
N GLU A 43 -9.85 10.53 4.46
CA GLU A 43 -8.58 11.22 4.73
C GLU A 43 -7.70 11.32 3.47
N ASN A 44 -8.20 10.84 2.32
CA ASN A 44 -7.48 10.81 1.03
C ASN A 44 -6.07 10.21 1.18
N LEU A 45 -6.01 9.01 1.75
CA LEU A 45 -4.77 8.29 2.01
C LEU A 45 -4.45 7.30 0.88
N LYS A 46 -3.19 6.93 0.77
CA LYS A 46 -2.70 5.82 -0.03
C LYS A 46 -2.07 4.77 0.88
N LEU A 47 -2.36 3.50 0.62
CA LEU A 47 -1.68 2.37 1.24
C LEU A 47 -0.28 2.25 0.65
N GLN A 48 0.74 2.19 1.51
CA GLN A 48 2.11 1.87 1.14
C GLN A 48 2.61 0.73 2.03
N LEU A 49 3.25 -0.27 1.40
CA LEU A 49 3.91 -1.35 2.11
C LEU A 49 5.38 -1.00 2.32
N VAL A 50 5.88 -1.25 3.52
CA VAL A 50 7.29 -1.07 3.87
C VAL A 50 7.84 -2.27 4.63
N ASP A 51 9.14 -2.50 4.56
CA ASP A 51 9.84 -3.42 5.46
C ASP A 51 9.96 -2.84 6.88
N MET A 52 10.57 -3.61 7.79
CA MET A 52 10.82 -3.17 9.17
C MET A 52 11.87 -2.05 9.30
N ARG A 53 12.60 -1.75 8.23
CA ARG A 53 13.58 -0.65 8.13
C ARG A 53 12.99 0.61 7.46
N ASN A 54 11.70 0.58 7.14
CA ASN A 54 10.96 1.62 6.41
C ASN A 54 11.34 1.80 4.93
N ASN A 55 11.96 0.80 4.31
CA ASN A 55 12.12 0.78 2.86
C ASN A 55 10.79 0.40 2.22
N ILE A 56 10.42 1.10 1.15
CA ILE A 56 9.17 0.83 0.42
C ILE A 56 9.34 -0.49 -0.34
N ILE A 57 8.30 -1.34 -0.27
CA ILE A 57 8.20 -2.56 -1.06
C ILE A 57 7.42 -2.24 -2.33
N GLU A 58 8.07 -2.35 -3.50
CA GLU A 58 7.43 -2.07 -4.80
C GLU A 58 7.67 -3.16 -5.84
N SER A 59 8.43 -4.21 -5.50
CA SER A 59 8.84 -5.26 -6.43
C SER A 59 8.82 -6.66 -5.81
N ASP A 60 8.88 -7.68 -6.66
CA ASP A 60 9.02 -9.07 -6.23
C ASP A 60 10.36 -9.28 -5.51
N GLU A 61 11.43 -8.63 -5.97
CA GLU A 61 12.75 -8.69 -5.35
C GLU A 61 12.73 -8.16 -3.91
N ASP A 62 12.01 -7.07 -3.65
CA ASP A 62 11.85 -6.53 -2.29
C ASP A 62 11.14 -7.52 -1.37
N VAL A 63 10.11 -8.21 -1.88
CA VAL A 63 9.41 -9.26 -1.14
C VAL A 63 10.36 -10.42 -0.85
N MET A 64 11.06 -10.94 -1.87
CA MET A 64 11.96 -12.08 -1.72
C MET A 64 13.07 -11.80 -0.70
N LYS A 65 13.61 -10.58 -0.70
CA LYS A 65 14.64 -10.15 0.25
C LYS A 65 14.14 -10.21 1.71
N GLU A 66 12.89 -9.87 1.96
CA GLU A 66 12.31 -9.98 3.31
C GLU A 66 12.17 -11.45 3.75
N PHE A 67 12.03 -12.38 2.80
CA PHE A 67 12.02 -13.82 3.06
C PHE A 67 13.39 -14.44 3.35
N GLU A 68 14.48 -13.68 3.24
CA GLU A 68 15.80 -14.07 3.77
C GLU A 68 15.85 -13.95 5.30
N ASN A 69 14.92 -13.22 5.92
CA ASN A 69 14.79 -13.13 7.37
C ASN A 69 14.02 -14.34 7.92
N ASN A 70 14.32 -14.73 9.17
CA ASN A 70 13.59 -15.80 9.87
C ASN A 70 12.09 -15.51 10.04
N GLU A 71 11.71 -14.24 10.06
CA GLU A 71 10.33 -13.79 10.26
C GLU A 71 9.97 -12.67 9.29
N PRO A 72 9.56 -12.99 8.04
CA PRO A 72 9.30 -12.01 7.00
C PRO A 72 8.15 -11.10 7.42
N THR A 73 8.44 -9.82 7.63
CA THR A 73 7.47 -8.89 8.22
C THR A 73 7.39 -7.59 7.44
N PHE A 74 6.17 -7.27 7.04
CA PHE A 74 5.81 -6.07 6.33
C PHE A 74 4.97 -5.15 7.23
N ARG A 75 4.93 -3.87 6.90
CA ARG A 75 4.13 -2.88 7.62
C ARG A 75 3.37 -2.01 6.66
N ILE A 76 2.11 -1.71 6.99
CA ILE A 76 1.33 -0.72 6.27
C ILE A 76 1.66 0.67 6.81
N VAL A 77 1.95 1.58 5.89
CA VAL A 77 2.03 3.03 6.13
C VAL A 77 0.92 3.69 5.31
N TRP A 78 0.20 4.60 5.96
CA TRP A 78 -0.79 5.45 5.30
C TRP A 78 -0.13 6.76 4.93
N THR A 79 -0.01 7.05 3.64
CA THR A 79 0.55 8.31 3.16
C THR A 79 -0.57 9.20 2.65
N SER A 80 -0.57 10.49 2.98
CA SER A 80 -1.55 11.41 2.42
C SER A 80 -1.31 11.54 0.92
N PHE A 81 -2.34 11.24 0.12
CA PHE A 81 -2.30 11.50 -1.30
C PHE A 81 -2.55 13.00 -1.48
N GLN A 82 -1.51 13.82 -1.40
CA GLN A 82 -1.64 15.21 -1.88
C GLN A 82 -1.92 15.13 -3.38
N GLN A 83 -3.20 15.18 -3.73
CA GLN A 83 -3.60 15.59 -5.07
C GLN A 83 -3.06 17.00 -5.20
N SER A 84 -1.92 17.15 -5.86
CA SER A 84 -1.74 18.35 -6.65
C SER A 84 -3.01 18.42 -7.48
N ILE A 85 -3.84 19.41 -7.17
CA ILE A 85 -5.05 19.70 -7.91
C ILE A 85 -4.54 20.07 -9.32
N ILE A 86 -4.30 19.07 -10.16
CA ILE A 86 -4.34 19.22 -11.60
C ILE A 86 -5.83 19.26 -11.92
N LEU A 87 -6.51 20.28 -11.38
CA LEU A 87 -7.69 20.84 -12.00
C LEU A 87 -7.15 21.31 -13.34
N GLY A 88 -7.23 20.42 -14.33
CA GLY A 88 -6.75 20.66 -15.68
C GLY A 88 -7.27 22.04 -16.05
N LYS A 89 -6.35 22.99 -16.22
CA LYS A 89 -6.69 24.38 -16.54
C LYS A 89 -7.58 24.32 -17.77
N THR A 90 -8.89 24.40 -17.57
CA THR A 90 -9.83 24.50 -18.67
C THR A 90 -9.56 25.87 -19.25
N LYS A 91 -8.71 25.92 -20.27
CA LYS A 91 -8.54 27.13 -21.06
C LYS A 91 -9.82 27.27 -21.87
N THR A 92 -10.79 28.00 -21.31
CA THR A 92 -11.93 28.45 -22.09
C THR A 92 -11.39 29.38 -23.17
N ILE A 93 -11.29 28.89 -24.41
CA ILE A 93 -10.98 29.73 -25.57
C ILE A 93 -12.25 30.56 -25.82
N LYS A 94 -12.33 31.74 -25.22
CA LYS A 94 -13.23 32.79 -25.68
C LYS A 94 -12.53 33.44 -26.86
N ASN A 95 -12.88 33.00 -28.07
CA ASN A 95 -13.04 33.82 -29.28
C ASN A 95 -13.05 32.92 -30.52
N ALA A 96 -14.23 32.71 -31.09
CA ALA A 96 -14.40 32.49 -32.51
C ALA A 96 -15.47 33.48 -32.96
N LEU A 97 -15.03 34.61 -33.52
CA LEU A 97 -15.80 35.65 -34.16
C LEU A 97 -15.07 36.00 -35.45
#